data_AF-A0A1S2Q2B5-F1
#
_entry.id   AF-A0A1S2Q2B5-F1
#
_cell.length_a   1.000
_cell.length_b   1.000
_cell.length_c   1.000
_cell.angle_alpha   90.00
_cell.angle_beta   90.00
_cell.angle_gamma   90.00
#
_symmetry.space_group_name_H-M   'P 1'
#
loop_
_entity.id
_entity.type
_entity.pdbx_description
1 polymer ?
#
loop_
_entity_poly.entity_id
_entity_poly.type
_entity_poly.pdbx_seq_one_letter_code
_entity_poly.pdbx_strand_id
1 'polypeptide(L)'
;MSEYQYYEFQALDRPLSREEQEQLRAISTRARITATSFTNTYNWGDLSGSPRRMVESYFDAHLYVTNWGTHRLMLRLPKEALTLPTVKPYCLDHHVDAWTTRTHLLLDLTSEDEGGDWVEDADDSLAALIGVRDELATGDLRPLYLAWLSALTAWELEDDEEEEYQTCPEPPVPAGLGELTAPQRALADFLRVDDDLLTVAAQASPTAPKEPAKPTKKELAPLIAALPQKEKDALLLRLALGPETGLRTELLHRLRGTAAPTTVPGRRSAAHLLDAAHTRRSERRQRAERERDAARNQHLTALAGEAEHIWQQVEAHIATKKTNAYDQAVTLLVELRDAYVHTGRSTDFRQRLTNLREDYQRRPSLIHRLDHHGLR
;
A
#
# COMPACT_ATOMS: atom_id res chain seq x y z
N MET A 1 6.40 21.51 8.86
CA MET A 1 6.21 21.38 7.40
C MET A 1 4.97 22.18 7.04
N SER A 2 4.89 22.79 5.85
CA SER A 2 3.65 23.42 5.37
C SER A 2 2.59 22.33 5.15
N GLU A 3 1.34 22.61 5.47
CA GLU A 3 0.22 21.72 5.14
C GLU A 3 0.20 21.45 3.64
N TYR A 4 -0.06 20.22 3.23
CA TYR A 4 -0.30 19.84 1.83
C TYR A 4 -1.50 18.91 1.77
N GLN A 5 -2.45 19.25 0.91
CA GLN A 5 -3.67 18.49 0.68
C GLN A 5 -3.94 18.43 -0.83
N TYR A 6 -4.15 17.22 -1.34
CA TYR A 6 -4.51 16.98 -2.73
C TYR A 6 -5.91 16.40 -2.81
N TYR A 7 -6.75 17.01 -3.65
CA TYR A 7 -8.11 16.60 -3.95
C TYR A 7 -8.23 16.28 -5.44
N GLU A 8 -8.73 15.09 -5.76
CA GLU A 8 -9.06 14.70 -7.12
C GLU A 8 -10.44 14.05 -7.17
N PHE A 9 -11.23 14.41 -8.17
CA PHE A 9 -12.52 13.81 -8.46
C PHE A 9 -12.61 13.48 -9.95
N GLN A 10 -13.25 12.36 -10.27
CA GLN A 10 -13.47 11.92 -11.65
C GLN A 10 -14.91 11.52 -11.92
N ALA A 11 -15.42 11.95 -13.07
CA ALA A 11 -16.71 11.54 -13.62
C ALA A 11 -16.47 10.54 -14.76
N LEU A 12 -16.89 9.30 -14.55
CA LEU A 12 -16.62 8.14 -15.39
C LEU A 12 -17.87 7.73 -16.19
N ASP A 13 -19.04 7.81 -15.56
CA ASP A 13 -20.29 7.34 -16.15
C ASP A 13 -20.82 8.33 -17.18
N ARG A 14 -20.71 9.64 -16.90
CA ARG A 14 -21.06 10.71 -17.83
C ARG A 14 -20.17 11.94 -17.64
N PRO A 15 -19.90 12.71 -18.71
CA PRO A 15 -19.28 14.02 -18.57
C PRO A 15 -20.18 15.00 -17.81
N LEU A 16 -19.54 15.93 -17.10
CA LEU A 16 -20.16 17.08 -16.46
C LEU A 16 -20.70 18.06 -17.51
N SER A 17 -21.93 18.50 -17.31
CA SER A 17 -22.53 19.59 -18.10
C SER A 17 -21.82 20.92 -17.82
N ARG A 18 -22.04 21.92 -18.68
CA ARG A 18 -21.48 23.27 -18.46
C ARG A 18 -22.01 23.90 -17.17
N GLU A 19 -23.29 23.70 -16.87
CA GLU A 19 -23.93 24.20 -15.65
C GLU A 19 -23.32 23.55 -14.40
N GLU A 20 -23.03 22.26 -14.44
CA GLU A 20 -22.38 21.54 -13.34
C GLU A 20 -20.93 22.03 -13.14
N GLN A 21 -20.20 22.29 -14.22
CA GLN A 21 -18.85 22.86 -14.14
C GLN A 21 -18.85 24.28 -13.55
N GLU A 22 -19.85 25.10 -13.86
CA GLU A 22 -20.04 26.43 -13.27
C GLU A 22 -20.38 26.35 -11.77
N GLN A 23 -21.22 25.40 -11.36
CA GLN A 23 -21.52 25.15 -9.94
C GLN A 23 -20.26 24.73 -9.17
N LEU A 24 -19.44 23.84 -9.73
CA LEU A 24 -18.16 23.43 -9.15
C LEU A 24 -17.14 24.59 -9.08
N ARG A 25 -17.18 25.50 -10.05
CA ARG A 25 -16.34 26.71 -10.05
C ARG A 25 -16.67 27.65 -8.90
N ALA A 26 -17.94 27.68 -8.46
CA ALA A 26 -18.35 28.44 -7.28
C ALA A 26 -17.85 27.82 -5.97
N ILE A 27 -17.58 26.50 -5.94
CA ILE A 27 -17.00 25.80 -4.77
C ILE A 27 -15.50 26.04 -4.66
N SER A 28 -14.77 25.94 -5.78
CA SER A 28 -13.33 26.24 -5.81
C SER A 28 -12.95 27.03 -7.05
N THR A 29 -12.46 28.25 -6.82
CA THR A 29 -11.94 29.12 -7.86
C THR A 29 -10.57 28.66 -8.36
N ARG A 30 -9.80 27.94 -7.54
CA ARG A 30 -8.43 27.50 -7.82
C ARG A 30 -8.35 26.11 -8.47
N ALA A 31 -9.40 25.30 -8.35
CA ALA A 31 -9.41 23.96 -8.89
C ALA A 31 -9.25 23.94 -10.42
N ARG A 32 -8.57 22.95 -10.98
CA ARG A 32 -8.67 22.64 -12.40
C ARG A 32 -9.92 21.80 -12.61
N ILE A 33 -10.83 22.28 -13.45
CA ILE A 33 -12.12 21.59 -13.72
C ILE A 33 -12.21 21.34 -15.21
N THR A 34 -12.55 20.11 -15.57
CA THR A 34 -12.80 19.66 -16.94
C THR A 34 -14.18 19.00 -17.01
N ALA A 35 -14.57 18.50 -18.18
CA ALA A 35 -15.81 17.74 -18.31
C ALA A 35 -15.78 16.40 -17.57
N THR A 36 -14.61 15.90 -17.15
CA THR A 36 -14.48 14.58 -16.52
C THR A 36 -13.69 14.61 -15.20
N SER A 37 -13.17 15.75 -14.79
CA SER A 37 -12.33 15.85 -13.59
C SER A 37 -12.42 17.19 -12.86
N PHE A 38 -12.15 17.13 -11.56
CA PHE A 38 -11.89 18.28 -10.71
C PHE A 38 -10.64 17.95 -9.88
N THR A 39 -9.58 18.76 -9.98
CA THR A 39 -8.38 18.61 -9.17
C THR A 39 -8.04 19.90 -8.45
N ASN A 40 -7.54 19.79 -7.22
CA ASN A 40 -7.18 20.95 -6.42
C ASN A 40 -6.12 20.61 -5.38
N THR A 41 -5.19 21.53 -5.17
CA THR A 41 -4.11 21.39 -4.19
C THR A 41 -4.15 22.58 -3.24
N TYR A 42 -4.12 22.30 -1.94
CA TYR A 42 -4.09 23.31 -0.88
C TYR A 42 -2.79 23.21 -0.09
N ASN A 43 -2.19 24.38 0.18
CA ASN A 43 -1.06 24.51 1.10
C ASN A 43 -1.45 25.19 2.43
N TRP A 44 -2.70 25.67 2.52
CA TRP A 44 -3.32 26.32 3.68
C TRP A 44 -4.85 26.27 3.51
N GLY A 45 -5.58 25.94 4.57
CA GLY A 45 -7.06 25.87 4.56
C GLY A 45 -7.59 24.59 3.89
N ASP A 46 -8.88 24.54 3.62
CA ASP A 46 -9.56 23.33 3.15
C ASP A 46 -10.54 23.60 1.98
N LEU A 47 -10.96 22.53 1.31
CA LEU A 47 -12.01 22.58 0.29
C LEU A 47 -13.32 23.09 0.91
N SER A 48 -13.87 24.16 0.35
CA SER A 48 -15.11 24.76 0.87
C SER A 48 -16.36 23.91 0.62
N GLY A 49 -16.26 22.88 -0.23
CA GLY A 49 -17.33 21.93 -0.54
C GLY A 49 -17.16 20.63 0.22
N SER A 50 -18.26 19.88 0.40
CA SER A 50 -18.23 18.55 0.99
C SER A 50 -17.89 17.50 -0.08
N PRO A 51 -16.78 16.75 0.05
CA PRO A 51 -16.45 15.67 -0.89
C PRO A 51 -17.58 14.65 -1.03
N ARG A 52 -18.23 14.28 0.09
CA ARG A 52 -19.40 13.38 0.11
C ARG A 52 -20.51 13.87 -0.83
N ARG A 53 -20.93 15.14 -0.73
CA ARG A 53 -21.98 15.69 -1.60
C ARG A 53 -21.54 15.80 -3.06
N MET A 54 -20.27 16.11 -3.29
CA MET A 54 -19.72 16.21 -4.65
C MET A 54 -19.73 14.86 -5.35
N VAL A 55 -19.34 13.77 -4.67
CA VAL A 55 -19.45 12.41 -5.21
C VAL A 55 -20.91 12.00 -5.41
N GLU A 56 -21.80 12.29 -4.45
CA GLU A 56 -23.24 11.96 -4.64
C GLU A 56 -23.86 12.61 -5.88
N SER A 57 -23.44 13.83 -6.20
CA SER A 57 -24.10 14.67 -7.20
C SER A 57 -23.43 14.64 -8.57
N TYR A 58 -22.10 14.59 -8.62
CA TYR A 58 -21.34 14.91 -9.84
C TYR A 58 -20.30 13.86 -10.25
N PHE A 59 -19.70 13.14 -9.29
CA PHE A 59 -18.50 12.34 -9.53
C PHE A 59 -18.67 10.86 -9.19
N ASP A 60 -17.89 10.01 -9.84
CA ASP A 60 -17.91 8.57 -9.65
C ASP A 60 -16.79 8.05 -8.77
N ALA A 61 -15.70 8.82 -8.67
CA ALA A 61 -14.58 8.53 -7.82
C ALA A 61 -13.98 9.81 -7.24
N HIS A 62 -13.42 9.71 -6.04
CA HIS A 62 -12.70 10.79 -5.38
C HIS A 62 -11.49 10.25 -4.63
N LEU A 63 -10.37 10.95 -4.74
CA LEU A 63 -9.15 10.70 -3.98
C LEU A 63 -8.77 11.95 -3.19
N TYR A 64 -8.37 11.75 -1.94
CA TYR A 64 -7.84 12.77 -1.05
C TYR A 64 -6.59 12.27 -0.34
N VAL A 65 -5.51 13.06 -0.41
CA VAL A 65 -4.21 12.72 0.18
C VAL A 65 -3.63 13.94 0.90
N THR A 66 -3.08 13.71 2.10
CA THR A 66 -2.44 14.77 2.90
C THR A 66 -1.00 14.40 3.26
N ASN A 67 -0.19 15.42 3.55
CA ASN A 67 1.18 15.18 4.04
C ASN A 67 1.28 14.85 5.54
N TRP A 68 0.15 14.78 6.24
CA TRP A 68 0.05 14.23 7.60
C TRP A 68 -0.59 12.84 7.62
N GLY A 69 -0.68 12.18 6.46
CA GLY A 69 -0.94 10.74 6.41
C GLY A 69 -2.35 10.31 6.02
N THR A 70 -3.31 11.21 5.87
CA THR A 70 -4.68 10.84 5.49
C THR A 70 -4.73 10.47 4.01
N HIS A 71 -5.08 9.21 3.72
CA HIS A 71 -5.38 8.70 2.38
C HIS A 71 -6.84 8.29 2.35
N ARG A 72 -7.62 8.86 1.43
CA ARG A 72 -9.05 8.58 1.30
C ARG A 72 -9.45 8.35 -0.14
N LEU A 73 -10.18 7.27 -0.38
CA LEU A 73 -10.75 6.89 -1.67
C LEU A 73 -12.26 6.75 -1.51
N MET A 74 -13.04 7.46 -2.32
CA MET A 74 -14.48 7.25 -2.43
C MET A 74 -14.84 6.73 -3.81
N LEU A 75 -15.72 5.73 -3.86
CA LEU A 75 -16.22 5.14 -5.10
C LEU A 75 -17.75 5.13 -5.11
N ARG A 76 -18.35 5.52 -6.22
CA ARG A 76 -19.80 5.50 -6.45
C ARG A 76 -20.14 4.45 -7.49
N LEU A 77 -20.98 3.49 -7.14
CA LEU A 77 -21.39 2.39 -8.01
C LEU A 77 -22.92 2.36 -8.17
N PRO A 78 -23.44 1.89 -9.31
CA PRO A 78 -24.86 1.59 -9.44
C PRO A 78 -25.30 0.60 -8.35
N LYS A 79 -26.45 0.87 -7.72
CA LYS A 79 -26.97 0.04 -6.61
C LYS A 79 -27.27 -1.40 -7.04
N GLU A 80 -27.53 -1.60 -8.33
CA GLU A 80 -27.78 -2.89 -8.96
C GLU A 80 -26.51 -3.74 -9.10
N ALA A 81 -25.33 -3.12 -9.13
CA ALA A 81 -24.05 -3.79 -9.29
C ALA A 81 -23.44 -4.20 -7.94
N LEU A 82 -23.63 -3.39 -6.89
CA LEU A 82 -23.16 -3.67 -5.53
C LEU A 82 -24.17 -3.20 -4.49
N THR A 83 -24.62 -4.11 -3.63
CA THR A 83 -25.66 -3.83 -2.64
C THR A 83 -25.10 -3.59 -1.25
N LEU A 84 -25.74 -2.69 -0.49
CA LEU A 84 -25.30 -2.36 0.88
C LEU A 84 -25.21 -3.59 1.80
N PRO A 85 -26.14 -4.56 1.78
CA PRO A 85 -26.00 -5.79 2.58
C PRO A 85 -24.75 -6.62 2.25
N THR A 86 -24.24 -6.56 1.01
CA THR A 86 -22.99 -7.22 0.61
C THR A 86 -21.76 -6.52 1.17
N VAL A 87 -21.80 -5.18 1.24
CA VAL A 87 -20.67 -4.35 1.69
C VAL A 87 -20.59 -4.28 3.21
N LYS A 88 -21.75 -4.24 3.89
CA LYS A 88 -21.85 -4.02 5.33
C LYS A 88 -20.96 -4.91 6.22
N PRO A 89 -20.74 -6.21 5.93
CA PRO A 89 -19.82 -7.03 6.71
C PRO A 89 -18.37 -6.53 6.71
N TYR A 90 -17.95 -5.80 5.67
CA TYR A 90 -16.60 -5.26 5.53
C TYR A 90 -16.46 -3.84 6.11
N CYS A 91 -17.56 -3.21 6.50
CA CYS A 91 -17.52 -1.89 7.11
C CYS A 91 -16.90 -1.98 8.51
N LEU A 92 -15.96 -1.09 8.80
CA LEU A 92 -15.27 -1.01 10.08
C LEU A 92 -15.05 0.46 10.43
N ASP A 93 -15.77 0.90 11.46
CA ASP A 93 -15.83 2.27 11.97
C ASP A 93 -15.78 3.36 10.86
N HIS A 94 -14.87 4.33 10.97
CA HIS A 94 -14.73 5.43 10.01
C HIS A 94 -13.79 5.11 8.83
N HIS A 95 -13.06 3.99 8.90
CA HIS A 95 -12.12 3.56 7.87
C HIS A 95 -12.79 2.94 6.65
N VAL A 96 -13.88 2.19 6.85
CA VAL A 96 -14.65 1.58 5.75
C VAL A 96 -16.13 1.87 5.97
N ASP A 97 -16.62 2.92 5.33
CA ASP A 97 -18.03 3.34 5.41
C ASP A 97 -18.73 3.13 4.07
N ALA A 98 -20.03 2.85 4.11
CA ALA A 98 -20.85 2.69 2.92
C ALA A 98 -22.29 3.13 3.16
N TRP A 99 -22.84 3.88 2.19
CA TRP A 99 -24.22 4.31 2.22
C TRP A 99 -24.85 4.23 0.83
N THR A 100 -26.16 4.43 0.77
CA THR A 100 -26.90 4.40 -0.50
C THR A 100 -27.70 5.67 -0.69
N THR A 101 -27.72 6.13 -1.94
CA THR A 101 -28.72 7.08 -2.43
C THR A 101 -29.88 6.29 -3.05
N ARG A 102 -30.76 6.99 -3.79
CA ARG A 102 -31.86 6.32 -4.51
C ARG A 102 -31.35 5.36 -5.59
N THR A 103 -30.22 5.67 -6.22
CA THR A 103 -29.73 5.00 -7.44
C THR A 103 -28.33 4.40 -7.29
N HIS A 104 -27.54 4.86 -6.33
CA HIS A 104 -26.13 4.45 -6.19
C HIS A 104 -25.82 3.98 -4.78
N LEU A 105 -24.81 3.12 -4.68
CA LEU A 105 -24.05 2.85 -3.46
C LEU A 105 -22.77 3.69 -3.50
N LEU A 106 -22.40 4.25 -2.36
CA LEU A 106 -21.14 4.96 -2.16
C LEU A 106 -20.33 4.18 -1.14
N LEU A 107 -19.05 4.02 -1.44
CA LEU A 107 -18.03 3.42 -0.59
C LEU A 107 -17.01 4.51 -0.25
N ASP A 108 -16.60 4.58 1.01
CA ASP A 108 -15.68 5.58 1.55
C ASP A 108 -14.62 4.86 2.36
N LEU A 109 -13.39 4.86 1.84
CA LEU A 109 -12.24 4.12 2.36
C LEU A 109 -11.20 5.11 2.85
N THR A 110 -10.79 5.01 4.11
CA THR A 110 -9.85 5.92 4.75
C THR A 110 -8.73 5.15 5.45
N SER A 111 -7.49 5.55 5.20
CA SER A 111 -6.28 5.10 5.89
C SER A 111 -5.57 6.32 6.47
N GLU A 112 -5.22 6.27 7.75
CA GLU A 112 -4.51 7.33 8.46
C GLU A 112 -3.15 6.82 8.93
N ASP A 113 -2.10 7.63 8.79
CA ASP A 113 -0.74 7.31 9.23
C ASP A 113 0.04 8.60 9.50
N GLU A 114 -0.11 9.13 10.72
CA GLU A 114 0.52 10.39 11.13
C GLU A 114 2.07 10.30 11.22
N GLY A 115 2.64 9.09 11.18
CA GLY A 115 4.08 8.84 11.33
C GLY A 115 4.82 8.48 10.04
N GLY A 116 4.11 8.32 8.91
CA GLY A 116 4.68 7.87 7.65
C GLY A 116 5.47 8.93 6.87
N ASP A 117 6.43 8.47 6.07
CA ASP A 117 7.12 9.33 5.09
C ASP A 117 6.13 9.75 3.99
N TRP A 118 6.08 11.05 3.69
CA TRP A 118 5.20 11.57 2.64
C TRP A 118 5.70 11.14 1.24
N VAL A 119 4.79 10.57 0.45
CA VAL A 119 5.05 10.18 -0.94
C VAL A 119 4.69 11.34 -1.86
N GLU A 120 5.69 11.92 -2.52
CA GLU A 120 5.52 12.85 -3.64
C GLU A 120 4.74 12.18 -4.79
N ASP A 121 3.95 12.95 -5.56
CA ASP A 121 3.22 12.51 -6.76
C ASP A 121 1.90 11.71 -6.57
N ALA A 122 1.00 12.21 -5.72
CA ALA A 122 -0.36 11.66 -5.59
C ALA A 122 -1.22 11.78 -6.88
N ASP A 123 -0.82 12.63 -7.84
CA ASP A 123 -1.59 13.03 -9.03
C ASP A 123 -1.95 11.87 -9.97
N ASP A 124 -1.20 10.75 -9.95
CA ASP A 124 -1.48 9.57 -10.79
C ASP A 124 -2.20 8.44 -10.02
N SER A 125 -2.44 8.61 -8.72
CA SER A 125 -2.96 7.54 -7.85
C SER A 125 -4.39 7.13 -8.23
N LEU A 126 -5.27 8.10 -8.52
CA LEU A 126 -6.67 7.78 -8.78
C LEU A 126 -6.82 6.97 -10.08
N ALA A 127 -6.02 7.25 -11.10
CA ALA A 127 -6.06 6.53 -12.37
C ALA A 127 -5.79 5.02 -12.19
N ALA A 128 -4.86 4.65 -11.30
CA ALA A 128 -4.56 3.26 -10.97
C ALA A 128 -5.69 2.57 -10.18
N LEU A 129 -6.46 3.34 -9.40
CA LEU A 129 -7.51 2.86 -8.52
C LEU A 129 -8.88 2.73 -9.19
N ILE A 130 -9.13 3.40 -10.32
CA ILE A 130 -10.43 3.33 -11.03
C ILE A 130 -10.82 1.89 -11.38
N GLY A 131 -9.85 1.02 -11.68
CA GLY A 131 -10.11 -0.39 -11.99
C GLY A 131 -10.79 -1.15 -10.84
N VAL A 132 -10.60 -0.72 -9.58
CA VAL A 132 -11.28 -1.29 -8.41
C VAL A 132 -12.81 -1.16 -8.54
N ARG A 133 -13.29 -0.03 -9.09
CA ARG A 133 -14.72 0.20 -9.28
C ARG A 133 -15.33 -0.82 -10.23
N ASP A 134 -14.64 -1.12 -11.33
CA ASP A 134 -15.10 -2.10 -12.31
C ASP A 134 -15.10 -3.50 -11.71
N GLU A 135 -14.07 -3.86 -10.95
CA GLU A 135 -13.98 -5.15 -10.26
C GLU A 135 -15.13 -5.33 -9.25
N LEU A 136 -15.38 -4.33 -8.40
CA LEU A 136 -16.52 -4.31 -7.47
C LEU A 136 -17.85 -4.44 -8.21
N ALA A 137 -18.03 -3.71 -9.33
CA ALA A 137 -19.23 -3.80 -10.15
C ALA A 137 -19.42 -5.19 -10.80
N THR A 138 -18.34 -5.94 -11.02
CA THR A 138 -18.44 -7.34 -11.49
C THR A 138 -18.68 -8.35 -10.36
N GLY A 139 -18.67 -7.91 -9.10
CA GLY A 139 -18.85 -8.76 -7.92
C GLY A 139 -17.55 -9.30 -7.31
N ASP A 140 -16.39 -8.76 -7.69
CA ASP A 140 -15.13 -9.05 -7.01
C ASP A 140 -15.06 -8.25 -5.69
N LEU A 141 -15.13 -8.95 -4.57
CA LEU A 141 -15.16 -8.35 -3.23
C LEU A 141 -13.76 -8.21 -2.59
N ARG A 142 -12.69 -8.62 -3.29
CA ARG A 142 -11.30 -8.45 -2.80
C ARG A 142 -10.99 -7.01 -2.39
N PRO A 143 -11.42 -5.96 -3.12
CA PRO A 143 -11.18 -4.59 -2.69
C PRO A 143 -11.79 -4.22 -1.34
N LEU A 144 -12.99 -4.74 -1.02
CA LEU A 144 -13.63 -4.52 0.29
C LEU A 144 -12.86 -5.20 1.41
N TYR A 145 -12.37 -6.42 1.16
CA TYR A 145 -11.57 -7.16 2.13
C TYR A 145 -10.20 -6.49 2.36
N LEU A 146 -9.55 -5.98 1.32
CA LEU A 146 -8.31 -5.20 1.45
C LEU A 146 -8.52 -3.94 2.31
N ALA A 147 -9.62 -3.22 2.08
CA ALA A 147 -9.96 -2.05 2.89
C ALA A 147 -10.22 -2.41 4.36
N TRP A 148 -10.91 -3.52 4.60
CA TRP A 148 -11.12 -4.03 5.97
C TRP A 148 -9.80 -4.43 6.66
N LEU A 149 -8.85 -5.04 5.95
CA LEU A 149 -7.52 -5.34 6.50
C LEU A 149 -6.74 -4.07 6.86
N SER A 150 -6.80 -3.04 6.01
CA SER A 150 -6.19 -1.73 6.32
C SER A 150 -6.80 -1.13 7.59
N ALA A 151 -8.13 -1.14 7.69
CA ALA A 151 -8.85 -0.65 8.85
C ALA A 151 -8.49 -1.41 10.14
N LEU A 152 -8.29 -2.74 10.07
CA LEU A 152 -7.84 -3.51 11.21
C LEU A 152 -6.46 -3.08 11.73
N THR A 153 -5.52 -2.76 10.84
CA THR A 153 -4.19 -2.30 11.25
C THR A 153 -4.25 -0.93 11.90
N ALA A 154 -5.09 -0.02 11.39
CA ALA A 154 -5.30 1.28 12.04
C ALA A 154 -5.92 1.10 13.43
N TRP A 155 -6.93 0.25 13.54
CA TRP A 155 -7.62 -0.02 14.80
C TRP A 155 -6.75 -0.73 15.86
N GLU A 156 -5.75 -1.53 15.45
CA GLU A 156 -4.72 -2.09 16.35
C GLU A 156 -3.86 -0.99 17.01
N LEU A 157 -3.70 0.16 16.34
CA LEU A 157 -2.84 1.27 16.77
C LEU A 157 -3.58 2.33 17.58
N GLU A 158 -4.92 2.28 17.62
CA GLU A 158 -5.74 3.19 18.42
C GLU A 158 -5.75 2.76 19.89
N ASP A 159 -5.48 3.70 20.80
CA ASP A 159 -5.36 3.46 22.26
C ASP A 159 -6.73 3.26 22.97
N ASP A 160 -7.84 3.20 22.23
CA ASP A 160 -9.20 3.19 22.77
C ASP A 160 -9.78 1.75 22.85
N GLU A 161 -9.97 1.28 24.09
CA GLU A 161 -10.71 0.09 24.55
C GLU A 161 -10.53 -1.22 23.75
N GLU A 162 -9.50 -1.99 24.13
CA GLU A 162 -9.06 -3.30 23.61
C GLU A 162 -10.11 -4.42 23.45
N GLU A 163 -11.40 -4.20 23.76
CA GLU A 163 -12.41 -5.25 23.90
C GLU A 163 -13.18 -5.55 22.59
N GLU A 164 -13.39 -4.57 21.70
CA GLU A 164 -14.28 -4.77 20.54
C GLU A 164 -13.63 -5.62 19.42
N TYR A 165 -12.33 -5.43 19.14
CA TYR A 165 -11.63 -6.19 18.10
C TYR A 165 -11.43 -7.67 18.44
N GLN A 166 -11.37 -8.02 19.73
CA GLN A 166 -11.21 -9.41 20.18
C GLN A 166 -12.37 -10.30 19.72
N THR A 167 -13.56 -9.71 19.62
CA THR A 167 -14.80 -10.41 19.25
C THR A 167 -15.28 -10.10 17.84
N CYS A 168 -14.68 -9.12 17.15
CA CYS A 168 -15.00 -8.76 15.78
C CYS A 168 -14.76 -9.96 14.84
N PRO A 169 -15.80 -10.53 14.21
CA PRO A 169 -15.66 -11.68 13.33
C PRO A 169 -15.02 -11.26 12.00
N GLU A 170 -14.17 -12.11 11.44
CA GLU A 170 -13.64 -11.92 10.10
C GLU A 170 -14.81 -11.90 9.07
N PRO A 171 -14.88 -10.91 8.17
CA PRO A 171 -15.89 -10.88 7.12
C PRO A 171 -15.65 -12.01 6.11
N PRO A 172 -16.61 -12.26 5.21
CA PRO A 172 -16.44 -13.29 4.18
C PRO A 172 -15.15 -13.10 3.38
N VAL A 173 -14.28 -14.11 3.42
CA VAL A 173 -13.00 -14.09 2.70
C VAL A 173 -13.25 -14.31 1.21
N PRO A 174 -12.95 -13.33 0.34
CA PRO A 174 -13.11 -13.50 -1.10
C PRO A 174 -12.08 -14.49 -1.66
N ALA A 175 -12.44 -15.16 -2.76
CA ALA A 175 -11.52 -16.04 -3.47
C ALA A 175 -10.44 -15.23 -4.20
N GLY A 176 -9.21 -15.76 -4.27
CA GLY A 176 -8.13 -15.15 -5.04
C GLY A 176 -7.35 -14.04 -4.34
N LEU A 177 -7.33 -13.97 -3.01
CA LEU A 177 -6.51 -12.98 -2.29
C LEU A 177 -5.01 -13.18 -2.50
N GLY A 178 -4.57 -14.41 -2.84
CA GLY A 178 -3.16 -14.69 -3.14
C GLY A 178 -2.67 -14.14 -4.49
N GLU A 179 -3.56 -13.69 -5.37
CA GLU A 179 -3.23 -13.21 -6.72
C GLU A 179 -3.99 -11.90 -7.00
N LEU A 180 -3.49 -10.80 -6.43
CA LEU A 180 -4.10 -9.48 -6.60
C LEU A 180 -3.90 -8.93 -8.02
N THR A 181 -4.96 -8.34 -8.58
CA THR A 181 -4.90 -7.60 -9.84
C THR A 181 -4.06 -6.32 -9.70
N ALA A 182 -3.75 -5.63 -10.81
CA ALA A 182 -3.02 -4.36 -10.73
C ALA A 182 -3.79 -3.27 -9.94
N PRO A 183 -5.11 -3.06 -10.16
CA PRO A 183 -5.90 -2.14 -9.34
C PRO A 183 -5.96 -2.53 -7.85
N GLN A 184 -6.04 -3.82 -7.55
CA GLN A 184 -6.06 -4.30 -6.16
C GLN A 184 -4.74 -4.08 -5.43
N ARG A 185 -3.61 -4.26 -6.13
CA ARG A 185 -2.29 -3.92 -5.58
C ARG A 185 -2.17 -2.42 -5.33
N ALA A 186 -2.57 -1.60 -6.30
CA ALA A 186 -2.59 -0.15 -6.12
C ALA A 186 -3.47 0.26 -4.93
N LEU A 187 -4.62 -0.40 -4.71
CA LEU A 187 -5.47 -0.17 -3.54
C LEU A 187 -4.79 -0.60 -2.23
N ALA A 188 -4.17 -1.78 -2.21
CA ALA A 188 -3.48 -2.29 -1.03
C ALA A 188 -2.33 -1.34 -0.62
N ASP A 189 -1.55 -0.88 -1.60
CA ASP A 189 -0.47 0.10 -1.40
C ASP A 189 -1.05 1.45 -0.92
N PHE A 190 -2.10 1.95 -1.57
CA PHE A 190 -2.73 3.23 -1.22
C PHE A 190 -3.31 3.23 0.20
N LEU A 191 -3.94 2.14 0.62
CA LEU A 191 -4.50 1.97 1.96
C LEU A 191 -3.48 1.44 2.99
N ARG A 192 -2.22 1.23 2.60
CA ARG A 192 -1.14 0.73 3.47
C ARG A 192 -1.50 -0.61 4.15
N VAL A 193 -2.09 -1.53 3.40
CA VAL A 193 -2.42 -2.86 3.92
C VAL A 193 -1.15 -3.59 4.34
N ASP A 194 -1.11 -4.11 5.57
CA ASP A 194 0.06 -4.85 6.05
C ASP A 194 0.26 -6.17 5.27
N ASP A 195 1.45 -6.34 4.71
CA ASP A 195 1.81 -7.51 3.89
C ASP A 195 1.74 -8.84 4.64
N ASP A 196 2.14 -8.84 5.92
CA ASP A 196 2.14 -10.05 6.74
C ASP A 196 0.69 -10.45 7.09
N LEU A 197 -0.18 -9.47 7.37
CA LEU A 197 -1.62 -9.63 7.59
C LEU A 197 -2.34 -10.10 6.33
N LEU A 198 -2.09 -9.48 5.17
CA LEU A 198 -2.62 -9.91 3.89
C LEU A 198 -2.20 -11.35 3.57
N THR A 199 -0.93 -11.70 3.85
CA THR A 199 -0.43 -13.06 3.65
C THR A 199 -1.15 -14.07 4.54
N VAL A 200 -1.41 -13.74 5.82
CA VAL A 200 -2.16 -14.58 6.76
C VAL A 200 -3.61 -14.75 6.32
N ALA A 201 -4.26 -13.66 5.91
CA ALA A 201 -5.62 -13.68 5.37
C ALA A 201 -5.75 -14.58 4.14
N ALA A 202 -4.81 -14.46 3.20
CA ALA A 202 -4.81 -15.21 1.95
C ALA A 202 -4.73 -16.74 2.15
N GLN A 203 -4.24 -17.23 3.30
CA GLN A 203 -4.20 -18.67 3.61
C GLN A 203 -5.58 -19.32 3.70
N ALA A 204 -6.61 -18.54 4.09
CA ALA A 204 -7.99 -19.01 4.12
C ALA A 204 -8.78 -18.64 2.85
N SER A 205 -8.16 -17.93 1.91
CA SER A 205 -8.79 -17.54 0.66
C SER A 205 -8.91 -18.75 -0.26
N PRO A 206 -10.12 -19.09 -0.74
CA PRO A 206 -10.27 -20.08 -1.78
C PRO A 206 -9.47 -19.67 -3.03
N THR A 207 -8.97 -20.65 -3.77
CA THR A 207 -8.36 -20.37 -5.08
C THR A 207 -9.37 -19.64 -5.96
N ALA A 208 -8.93 -18.56 -6.62
CA ALA A 208 -9.75 -17.90 -7.60
C ALA A 208 -10.28 -18.93 -8.61
N PRO A 209 -11.56 -18.86 -9.02
CA PRO A 209 -11.95 -19.49 -10.27
C PRO A 209 -10.96 -19.00 -11.32
N LYS A 210 -10.29 -19.92 -12.05
CA LYS A 210 -9.39 -19.56 -13.16
C LYS A 210 -10.06 -18.44 -13.93
N GLU A 211 -9.32 -17.35 -14.18
CA GLU A 211 -9.80 -16.13 -14.85
C GLU A 211 -10.95 -16.47 -15.79
N PRO A 212 -12.10 -15.78 -15.72
CA PRO A 212 -13.07 -15.94 -16.77
C PRO A 212 -12.38 -15.42 -18.04
N ALA A 213 -11.83 -16.35 -18.83
CA ALA A 213 -11.55 -16.17 -20.22
C ALA A 213 -12.72 -15.37 -20.78
N LYS A 214 -12.43 -14.30 -21.55
CA LYS A 214 -13.45 -13.41 -22.13
C LYS A 214 -14.74 -14.19 -22.35
N PRO A 215 -15.84 -13.79 -21.68
CA PRO A 215 -17.00 -14.66 -21.51
C PRO A 215 -17.40 -15.20 -22.88
N THR A 216 -17.36 -16.53 -23.01
CA THR A 216 -17.47 -17.12 -24.34
C THR A 216 -18.91 -17.01 -24.82
N LYS A 217 -19.10 -16.97 -26.15
CA LYS A 217 -20.46 -17.01 -26.72
C LYS A 217 -21.26 -18.21 -26.20
N LYS A 218 -20.59 -19.34 -25.93
CA LYS A 218 -21.21 -20.55 -25.38
C LYS A 218 -21.74 -20.37 -23.95
N GLU A 219 -21.06 -19.58 -23.12
CA GLU A 219 -21.50 -19.25 -21.76
C GLU A 219 -22.63 -18.22 -21.75
N LEU A 220 -22.48 -17.14 -22.51
CA LEU A 220 -23.43 -16.01 -22.45
C LEU A 220 -24.74 -16.29 -23.17
N ALA A 221 -24.72 -17.01 -24.29
CA ALA A 221 -25.92 -17.27 -25.09
C ALA A 221 -27.09 -17.88 -24.29
N PRO A 222 -26.91 -18.96 -23.49
CA PRO A 222 -28.01 -19.52 -22.69
C PRO A 222 -28.48 -18.57 -21.59
N LEU A 223 -27.57 -17.83 -20.93
CA LEU A 223 -27.92 -16.86 -19.89
C LEU A 223 -28.72 -15.68 -20.44
N ILE A 224 -28.30 -15.14 -21.59
CA ILE A 224 -29.03 -14.09 -22.30
C ILE A 224 -30.37 -14.63 -22.81
N ALA A 225 -30.44 -15.89 -23.26
CA ALA A 225 -31.70 -16.49 -23.66
C ALA A 225 -32.71 -16.56 -22.50
N ALA A 226 -32.23 -16.83 -21.29
CA ALA A 226 -33.05 -16.94 -20.08
C ALA A 226 -33.53 -15.59 -19.49
N LEU A 227 -32.99 -14.44 -19.92
CA LEU A 227 -33.48 -13.14 -19.44
C LEU A 227 -34.95 -12.89 -19.86
N PRO A 228 -35.77 -12.24 -19.03
CA PRO A 228 -37.10 -11.80 -19.41
C PRO A 228 -37.08 -10.88 -20.64
N GLN A 229 -38.07 -11.01 -21.54
CA GLN A 229 -38.12 -10.23 -22.78
C GLN A 229 -38.10 -8.71 -22.51
N LYS A 230 -38.87 -8.25 -21.52
CA LYS A 230 -38.90 -6.85 -21.10
C LYS A 230 -37.52 -6.33 -20.65
N GLU A 231 -36.72 -7.16 -20.00
CA GLU A 231 -35.37 -6.80 -19.54
C GLU A 231 -34.40 -6.72 -20.72
N LYS A 232 -34.47 -7.66 -21.68
CA LYS A 232 -33.69 -7.59 -22.92
C LYS A 232 -34.01 -6.34 -23.72
N ASP A 233 -35.30 -6.03 -23.89
CA ASP A 233 -35.73 -4.87 -24.65
C ASP A 233 -35.23 -3.56 -24.01
N ALA A 234 -35.25 -3.48 -22.67
CA ALA A 234 -34.71 -2.33 -21.93
C ALA A 234 -33.19 -2.17 -22.12
N LEU A 235 -32.43 -3.27 -22.01
CA LEU A 235 -30.97 -3.26 -22.20
C LEU A 235 -30.58 -2.90 -23.65
N LEU A 236 -31.30 -3.43 -24.64
CA LEU A 236 -31.07 -3.12 -26.06
C LEU A 236 -31.45 -1.68 -26.37
N LEU A 237 -32.51 -1.15 -25.77
CA LEU A 237 -32.91 0.25 -25.91
C LEU A 237 -31.84 1.18 -25.31
N ARG A 238 -31.35 0.90 -24.11
CA ARG A 238 -30.24 1.64 -23.48
C ARG A 238 -29.00 1.67 -24.38
N LEU A 239 -28.61 0.51 -24.92
CA LEU A 239 -27.50 0.40 -25.87
C LEU A 239 -27.73 1.22 -27.16
N ALA A 240 -28.96 1.27 -27.66
CA ALA A 240 -29.31 2.00 -28.88
C ALA A 240 -29.39 3.53 -28.67
N LEU A 241 -29.74 3.98 -27.46
CA LEU A 241 -29.85 5.40 -27.11
C LEU A 241 -28.47 6.08 -26.95
N GLY A 242 -27.41 5.31 -26.71
CA GLY A 242 -26.04 5.81 -26.69
C GLY A 242 -25.09 4.93 -25.89
N PRO A 243 -23.78 5.23 -25.92
CA PRO A 243 -22.81 4.54 -25.07
C PRO A 243 -23.04 4.91 -23.60
N GLU A 244 -23.43 3.92 -22.80
CA GLU A 244 -23.43 4.00 -21.33
C GLU A 244 -22.17 3.31 -20.79
N THR A 245 -21.28 4.07 -20.16
CA THR A 245 -20.09 3.51 -19.48
C THR A 245 -20.56 2.57 -18.37
N GLY A 246 -20.11 1.31 -18.37
CA GLY A 246 -20.51 0.32 -17.37
C GLY A 246 -21.69 -0.59 -17.72
N LEU A 247 -22.47 -0.33 -18.80
CA LEU A 247 -23.58 -1.19 -19.21
C LEU A 247 -23.14 -2.64 -19.48
N ARG A 248 -21.95 -2.81 -20.07
CA ARG A 248 -21.34 -4.13 -20.26
C ARG A 248 -21.09 -4.83 -18.93
N THR A 249 -20.56 -4.10 -17.95
CA THR A 249 -20.21 -4.61 -16.63
C THR A 249 -21.47 -5.01 -15.85
N GLU A 250 -22.49 -4.15 -15.87
CA GLU A 250 -23.84 -4.41 -15.32
C GLU A 250 -24.45 -5.68 -15.94
N LEU A 251 -24.42 -5.81 -17.27
CA LEU A 251 -24.94 -6.99 -17.97
C LEU A 251 -24.19 -8.27 -17.57
N LEU A 252 -22.85 -8.22 -17.50
CA LEU A 252 -22.06 -9.38 -17.10
C LEU A 252 -22.34 -9.80 -15.66
N HIS A 253 -22.49 -8.84 -14.74
CA HIS A 253 -22.91 -9.10 -13.37
C HIS A 253 -24.29 -9.76 -13.33
N ARG A 254 -25.26 -9.19 -14.04
CA ARG A 254 -26.63 -9.70 -14.12
C ARG A 254 -26.72 -11.12 -14.68
N LEU A 255 -25.88 -11.45 -15.67
CA LEU A 255 -25.84 -12.76 -16.32
C LEU A 255 -25.14 -13.82 -15.47
N ARG A 256 -24.04 -13.47 -14.81
CA ARG A 256 -23.31 -14.39 -13.91
C ARG A 256 -24.07 -14.62 -12.60
N GLY A 257 -24.99 -13.70 -12.27
CA GLY A 257 -25.66 -13.65 -10.99
C GLY A 257 -24.71 -13.16 -9.91
N THR A 258 -25.28 -12.72 -8.79
CA THR A 258 -24.51 -12.62 -7.55
C THR A 258 -24.15 -14.04 -7.14
N ALA A 259 -22.94 -14.47 -7.46
CA ALA A 259 -22.36 -15.61 -6.75
C ALA A 259 -22.35 -15.17 -5.29
N ALA A 260 -23.31 -15.66 -4.50
CA ALA A 260 -23.24 -15.50 -3.06
C ALA A 260 -21.85 -16.03 -2.69
N PRO A 261 -21.04 -15.25 -1.95
CA PRO A 261 -19.74 -15.75 -1.51
C PRO A 261 -19.99 -17.12 -0.91
N THR A 262 -19.27 -18.13 -1.38
CA THR A 262 -19.36 -19.47 -0.81
C THR A 262 -18.71 -19.35 0.56
N THR A 263 -19.50 -18.86 1.51
CA THR A 263 -19.10 -18.57 2.87
C THR A 263 -18.87 -19.92 3.52
N VAL A 264 -17.61 -20.29 3.66
CA VAL A 264 -17.24 -21.06 4.84
C VAL A 264 -17.22 -20.01 5.95
N PRO A 265 -18.11 -20.09 6.96
CA PRO A 265 -18.06 -19.17 8.07
C PRO A 265 -16.66 -19.26 8.71
N GLY A 266 -15.88 -18.20 8.57
CA GLY A 266 -14.59 -18.08 9.21
C GLY A 266 -14.81 -18.03 10.72
N ARG A 267 -14.42 -19.08 11.43
CA ARG A 267 -14.38 -19.12 12.91
C ARG A 267 -13.32 -18.19 13.51
N ARG A 268 -12.64 -17.37 12.69
CA ARG A 268 -11.53 -16.51 13.11
C ARG A 268 -12.07 -15.12 13.44
N SER A 269 -11.56 -14.54 14.52
CA SER A 269 -11.76 -13.14 14.86
C SER A 269 -10.66 -12.30 14.23
N ALA A 270 -10.85 -10.99 14.19
CA ALA A 270 -9.82 -10.02 13.84
C ALA A 270 -8.55 -10.21 14.69
N ALA A 271 -8.69 -10.40 16.01
CA ALA A 271 -7.55 -10.67 16.90
C ALA A 271 -6.72 -11.89 16.47
N HIS A 272 -7.35 -13.00 16.07
CA HIS A 272 -6.61 -14.17 15.59
C HIS A 272 -5.79 -13.87 14.31
N LEU A 273 -6.26 -12.96 13.44
CA LEU A 273 -5.51 -12.54 12.25
C LEU A 273 -4.32 -11.66 12.64
N LEU A 274 -4.54 -10.69 13.53
CA LEU A 274 -3.49 -9.79 14.02
C LEU A 274 -2.38 -10.56 14.76
N ASP A 275 -2.74 -11.49 15.66
CA ASP A 275 -1.78 -12.34 16.37
C ASP A 275 -0.91 -13.17 15.41
N ALA A 276 -1.54 -13.75 14.39
CA ALA A 276 -0.85 -14.54 13.38
C ALA A 276 0.06 -13.66 12.50
N ALA A 277 -0.38 -12.45 12.16
CA ALA A 277 0.42 -11.46 11.43
C ALA A 277 1.63 -10.99 12.26
N HIS A 278 1.42 -10.68 13.54
CA HIS A 278 2.47 -10.30 14.48
C HIS A 278 3.53 -11.40 14.65
N THR A 279 3.09 -12.66 14.79
CA THR A 279 3.98 -13.82 14.86
C THR A 279 4.85 -13.93 13.60
N ARG A 280 4.23 -13.80 12.43
CA ARG A 280 4.94 -13.84 11.14
C ARG A 280 5.94 -12.69 11.00
N ARG A 281 5.54 -11.47 11.37
CA ARG A 281 6.40 -10.28 11.35
C ARG A 281 7.63 -10.48 12.24
N SER A 282 7.42 -11.04 13.43
CA SER A 282 8.48 -11.37 14.39
C SER A 282 9.46 -12.41 13.84
N GLU A 283 8.97 -13.49 13.24
CA GLU A 283 9.80 -14.53 12.62
C GLU A 283 10.61 -13.99 11.44
N ARG A 284 10.00 -13.16 10.58
CA ARG A 284 10.64 -12.50 9.45
C ARG A 284 11.77 -11.60 9.92
N ARG A 285 11.53 -10.78 10.96
CA ARG A 285 12.55 -9.91 11.55
C ARG A 285 13.73 -10.71 12.11
N GLN A 286 13.46 -11.75 12.90
CA GLN A 286 14.51 -12.61 13.45
C GLN A 286 15.31 -13.30 12.34
N ARG A 287 14.66 -13.74 11.26
CA ARG A 287 15.35 -14.33 10.11
C ARG A 287 16.25 -13.31 9.42
N ALA A 288 15.76 -12.11 9.16
CA ALA A 288 16.55 -11.04 8.54
C ALA A 288 17.76 -10.64 9.41
N GLU A 289 17.59 -10.57 10.74
CA GLU A 289 18.69 -10.32 11.68
C GLU A 289 19.72 -11.45 11.62
N ARG A 290 19.30 -12.72 11.65
CA ARG A 290 20.22 -13.87 11.50
C ARG A 290 20.96 -13.88 10.16
N GLU A 291 20.29 -13.53 9.06
CA GLU A 291 20.89 -13.45 7.73
C GLU A 291 21.91 -12.29 7.66
N ARG A 292 21.61 -11.13 8.26
CA ARG A 292 22.54 -10.00 8.37
C ARG A 292 23.76 -10.34 9.21
N ASP A 293 23.56 -10.99 10.36
CA ASP A 293 24.66 -11.42 11.23
C ASP A 293 25.53 -12.47 10.55
N ALA A 294 24.92 -13.43 9.86
CA ALA A 294 25.65 -14.43 9.07
C ALA A 294 26.46 -13.78 7.93
N ALA A 295 25.86 -12.84 7.18
CA ALA A 295 26.56 -12.10 6.13
C ALA A 295 27.71 -11.25 6.69
N ARG A 296 27.50 -10.57 7.83
CA ARG A 296 28.54 -9.83 8.54
C ARG A 296 29.68 -10.74 8.97
N ASN A 297 29.36 -11.89 9.56
CA ASN A 297 30.38 -12.85 10.01
C ASN A 297 31.18 -13.43 8.83
N GLN A 298 30.52 -13.73 7.70
CA GLN A 298 31.20 -14.16 6.46
C GLN A 298 32.11 -13.05 5.92
N HIS A 299 31.65 -11.81 5.90
CA HIS A 299 32.45 -10.67 5.48
C HIS A 299 33.68 -10.47 6.38
N LEU A 300 33.52 -10.51 7.70
CA LEU A 300 34.64 -10.43 8.66
C LEU A 300 35.62 -11.59 8.50
N THR A 301 35.13 -12.80 8.20
CA THR A 301 35.98 -13.97 7.93
C THR A 301 36.80 -13.78 6.65
N ALA A 302 36.20 -13.27 5.58
CA ALA A 302 36.90 -12.96 4.33
C ALA A 302 37.95 -11.86 4.54
N LEU A 303 37.59 -10.80 5.26
CA LEU A 303 38.46 -9.67 5.58
C LEU A 303 39.68 -10.10 6.41
N ALA A 304 39.50 -11.03 7.35
CA ALA A 304 40.61 -11.65 8.09
C ALA A 304 41.51 -12.52 7.20
N GLY A 305 40.98 -13.14 6.15
CA GLY A 305 41.74 -13.89 5.14
C GLY A 305 42.61 -12.99 4.26
N GLU A 306 42.15 -11.77 3.98
CA GLU A 306 42.85 -10.76 3.17
C GLU A 306 43.64 -9.74 4.01
N ALA A 307 43.77 -9.99 5.32
CA ALA A 307 44.28 -9.02 6.27
C ALA A 307 45.63 -8.41 5.88
N GLU A 308 46.55 -9.20 5.34
CA GLU A 308 47.88 -8.72 4.93
C GLU A 308 47.80 -7.68 3.79
N HIS A 309 46.93 -7.91 2.82
CA HIS A 309 46.71 -6.97 1.73
C HIS A 309 46.07 -5.66 2.23
N ILE A 310 45.15 -5.75 3.19
CA ILE A 310 44.50 -4.58 3.80
C ILE A 310 45.51 -3.76 4.61
N TRP A 311 46.42 -4.40 5.35
CA TRP A 311 47.52 -3.71 6.03
C TRP A 311 48.41 -2.94 5.04
N GLN A 312 48.74 -3.52 3.89
CA GLN A 312 49.51 -2.84 2.83
C GLN A 312 48.76 -1.62 2.27
N GLN A 313 47.43 -1.73 2.08
CA GLN A 313 46.61 -0.58 1.65
C GLN A 313 46.58 0.52 2.69
N VAL A 314 46.44 0.19 3.98
CA VAL A 314 46.49 1.14 5.09
C VAL A 314 47.81 1.91 5.06
N GLU A 315 48.94 1.22 4.94
CA GLU A 315 50.26 1.86 4.83
C GLU A 315 50.37 2.75 3.59
N ALA A 316 49.87 2.31 2.44
CA ALA A 316 49.85 3.09 1.21
C ALA A 316 49.01 4.37 1.35
N HIS A 317 47.82 4.28 1.95
CA HIS A 317 46.96 5.43 2.24
C HIS A 317 47.67 6.41 3.18
N ILE A 318 48.30 5.92 4.25
CA ILE A 318 49.07 6.74 5.18
C ILE A 318 50.26 7.40 4.46
N ALA A 319 50.94 6.70 3.54
CA ALA A 319 52.09 7.26 2.82
C ALA A 319 51.75 8.49 1.96
N THR A 320 50.53 8.60 1.44
CA THR A 320 50.09 9.74 0.59
C THR A 320 50.02 11.09 1.29
N LYS A 321 50.00 11.12 2.64
CA LYS A 321 49.93 12.34 3.48
C LYS A 321 48.72 13.24 3.19
N LYS A 322 47.60 12.67 2.69
CA LYS A 322 46.36 13.40 2.45
C LYS A 322 45.34 13.14 3.56
N THR A 323 44.57 14.16 3.91
CA THR A 323 43.50 14.09 4.92
C THR A 323 42.48 12.99 4.60
N ASN A 324 41.92 12.95 3.38
CA ASN A 324 40.96 11.90 3.00
C ASN A 324 41.56 10.47 3.06
N ALA A 325 42.86 10.33 2.75
CA ALA A 325 43.52 9.03 2.79
C ALA A 325 43.72 8.52 4.23
N TYR A 326 43.94 9.40 5.21
CA TYR A 326 43.95 9.00 6.62
C TYR A 326 42.58 8.56 7.11
N ASP A 327 41.48 9.18 6.63
CA ASP A 327 40.13 8.73 6.98
C ASP A 327 39.87 7.32 6.42
N GLN A 328 40.24 7.07 5.16
CA GLN A 328 40.17 5.75 4.53
C GLN A 328 40.99 4.69 5.27
N ALA A 329 42.24 5.01 5.66
CA ALA A 329 43.09 4.12 6.44
C ALA A 329 42.48 3.76 7.80
N VAL A 330 41.86 4.73 8.47
CA VAL A 330 41.19 4.50 9.76
C VAL A 330 39.95 3.64 9.60
N THR A 331 39.13 3.85 8.54
CA THR A 331 38.00 2.98 8.22
C THR A 331 38.44 1.52 8.03
N LEU A 332 39.48 1.29 7.22
CA LEU A 332 40.04 -0.05 7.01
C LEU A 332 40.57 -0.68 8.30
N LEU A 333 41.23 0.10 9.16
CA LEU A 333 41.74 -0.38 10.46
C LEU A 333 40.61 -0.76 11.43
N VAL A 334 39.48 -0.05 11.40
CA VAL A 334 38.29 -0.38 12.21
C VAL A 334 37.69 -1.71 11.73
N GLU A 335 37.51 -1.89 10.42
CA GLU A 335 36.99 -3.15 9.85
C GLU A 335 37.94 -4.33 10.15
N LEU A 336 39.25 -4.10 10.02
CA LEU A 336 40.27 -5.09 10.32
C LEU A 336 40.29 -5.46 11.80
N ARG A 337 40.16 -4.49 12.71
CA ARG A 337 40.01 -4.76 14.15
C ARG A 337 38.85 -5.71 14.39
N ASP A 338 37.69 -5.41 13.81
CA ASP A 338 36.47 -6.20 14.01
C ASP A 338 36.63 -7.62 13.43
N ALA A 339 37.33 -7.78 12.31
CA ALA A 339 37.64 -9.08 11.70
C ALA A 339 38.63 -9.92 12.55
N TYR A 340 39.65 -9.30 13.13
CA TYR A 340 40.58 -9.96 14.04
C TYR A 340 39.90 -10.34 15.37
N VAL A 341 38.96 -9.52 15.87
CA VAL A 341 38.13 -9.87 17.03
C VAL A 341 37.25 -11.08 16.72
N HIS A 342 36.57 -11.08 15.57
CA HIS A 342 35.72 -12.19 15.13
C HIS A 342 36.47 -13.52 15.02
N THR A 343 37.71 -13.49 14.53
CA THR A 343 38.54 -14.69 14.34
C THR A 343 39.39 -15.07 15.57
N GLY A 344 39.27 -14.34 16.69
CA GLY A 344 40.01 -14.61 17.93
C GLY A 344 41.49 -14.21 17.89
N ARG A 345 41.91 -13.39 16.92
CA ARG A 345 43.30 -12.94 16.71
C ARG A 345 43.58 -11.53 17.22
N SER A 346 42.80 -11.03 18.18
CA SER A 346 42.87 -9.64 18.68
C SER A 346 44.24 -9.22 19.25
N THR A 347 45.08 -10.18 19.66
CA THR A 347 46.47 -9.93 20.07
C THR A 347 47.34 -9.48 18.90
N ASP A 348 47.20 -10.14 17.75
CA ASP A 348 48.01 -9.91 16.56
C ASP A 348 47.68 -8.53 15.97
N PHE A 349 46.39 -8.18 15.94
CA PHE A 349 45.96 -6.84 15.54
C PHE A 349 46.56 -5.76 16.44
N ARG A 350 46.49 -5.93 17.77
CA ARG A 350 47.05 -4.95 18.71
C ARG A 350 48.55 -4.79 18.51
N GLN A 351 49.29 -5.88 18.37
CA GLN A 351 50.73 -5.80 18.14
C GLN A 351 51.06 -5.04 16.85
N ARG A 352 50.36 -5.32 15.74
CA ARG A 352 50.56 -4.61 14.47
C ARG A 352 50.15 -3.14 14.56
N LEU A 353 49.04 -2.84 15.24
CA LEU A 353 48.60 -1.47 15.47
C LEU A 353 49.61 -0.68 16.32
N THR A 354 50.19 -1.29 17.35
CA THR A 354 51.25 -0.67 18.16
C THR A 354 52.46 -0.32 17.29
N ASN A 355 52.94 -1.26 16.47
CA ASN A 355 54.06 -1.00 15.56
C ASN A 355 53.73 0.15 14.58
N LEU A 356 52.53 0.15 13.99
CA LEU A 356 52.07 1.22 13.09
C LEU A 356 52.06 2.58 13.81
N ARG A 357 51.61 2.64 15.06
CA ARG A 357 51.59 3.88 15.86
C ARG A 357 53.00 4.38 16.16
N GLU A 358 53.95 3.49 16.46
CA GLU A 358 55.35 3.84 16.70
C GLU A 358 56.03 4.41 15.44
N ASP A 359 55.79 3.79 14.28
CA ASP A 359 56.34 4.22 12.99
C ASP A 359 55.83 5.61 12.57
N TYR A 360 54.56 5.92 12.88
CA TYR A 360 53.91 7.17 12.51
C TYR A 360 53.70 8.15 13.67
N GLN A 361 54.39 7.98 14.80
CA GLN A 361 54.26 8.82 16.00
C GLN A 361 54.48 10.33 15.73
N ARG A 362 55.25 10.68 14.69
CA ARG A 362 55.51 12.06 14.25
C ARG A 362 54.37 12.68 13.43
N ARG A 363 53.23 11.99 13.27
CA ARG A 363 52.05 12.44 12.50
C ARG A 363 50.84 12.64 13.42
N PRO A 364 50.75 13.76 14.15
CA PRO A 364 49.74 13.97 15.20
C PRO A 364 48.29 13.91 14.68
N SER A 365 48.04 14.34 13.44
CA SER A 365 46.70 14.29 12.84
C SER A 365 46.21 12.85 12.58
N LEU A 366 47.11 11.92 12.24
CA LEU A 366 46.77 10.50 12.09
C LEU A 366 46.50 9.86 13.46
N ILE A 367 47.39 10.11 14.43
CA ILE A 367 47.26 9.58 15.80
C ILE A 367 45.93 10.02 16.44
N HIS A 368 45.57 11.30 16.29
CA HIS A 368 44.30 11.82 16.80
C HIS A 368 43.09 11.08 16.20
N ARG A 369 43.12 10.73 14.92
CA ARG A 369 42.03 9.99 14.27
C ARG A 369 41.96 8.54 14.72
N LEU A 370 43.11 7.88 14.87
CA LEU A 370 43.16 6.53 15.46
C LEU A 370 42.55 6.54 16.87
N ASP A 371 42.92 7.51 17.70
CA ASP A 371 42.40 7.64 19.06
C ASP A 371 40.89 7.93 19.10
N HIS A 372 40.39 8.75 18.16
CA HIS A 372 38.97 9.06 18.02
C HIS A 372 38.13 7.81 17.70
N HIS A 373 38.66 6.88 16.91
CA HIS A 373 38.01 5.61 16.57
C HIS A 373 38.35 4.44 17.53
N GLY A 374 38.98 4.74 18.67
CA GLY A 374 39.32 3.75 19.69
C GLY A 374 40.43 2.76 19.28
N LEU A 375 41.26 3.12 18.30
CA LEU A 375 42.41 2.34 17.83
C LEU A 375 43.66 2.70 18.63
N ARG A 376 43.72 2.24 19.89
CA ARG A 376 44.80 2.53 20.85
C ARG A 376 45.78 1.39 21.02
#